data_AF-A0A961RQC0-F1
#
_entry.id   AF-A0A961RQC0-F1
#
_cell.length_a   1.000
_cell.length_b   1.000
_cell.length_c   1.000
_cell.angle_alpha   90.00
_cell.angle_beta   90.00
_cell.angle_gamma   90.00
#
_symmetry.space_group_name_H-M   'P 1'
#
loop_
_entity.id
_entity.type
_entity.pdbx_description
1 polymer ?
#
loop_
_entity_poly.entity_id
_entity_poly.type
_entity_poly.pdbx_seq_one_letter_code
_entity_poly.pdbx_strand_id
1 'polypeptide(L)' 'SWGKVGRNEACPCGSGLKYKHCHGKFA' A
#
# COMPACT_ATOMS: atom_id res chain seq x y z
N SER A 1 2.99 11.66 4.13
CA SER A 1 3.36 10.36 3.53
C SER A 1 2.84 9.28 4.46
N TRP A 2 2.01 8.36 3.95
CA TRP A 2 1.73 7.11 4.66
C TRP A 2 3.08 6.56 5.11
N GLY A 3 3.25 6.25 6.40
CA GLY A 3 4.57 6.00 7.01
C GLY A 3 5.30 4.78 6.42
N LYS A 4 6.01 4.00 7.25
CA LYS A 4 6.51 2.68 6.81
C LYS A 4 5.34 1.70 6.66
N VAL A 5 4.61 1.78 5.55
CA VAL A 5 3.66 0.74 5.15
C VAL A 5 4.42 -0.36 4.45
N GLY A 6 4.37 -1.56 5.01
CA GLY A 6 4.94 -2.75 4.40
C GLY A 6 4.30 -3.03 3.04
N ARG A 7 5.13 -3.38 2.06
CA ARG A 7 4.70 -3.73 0.68
C ARG A 7 3.59 -4.79 0.65
N ASN A 8 3.57 -5.73 1.61
CA ASN A 8 2.59 -6.82 1.67
C ASN A 8 1.36 -6.51 2.54
N GLU A 9 1.35 -5.41 3.29
CA GLU A 9 0.22 -5.01 4.14
C GLU A 9 -0.94 -4.47 3.30
N ALA A 10 -2.14 -4.41 3.89
CA ALA A 10 -3.30 -3.80 3.25
C ALA A 10 -3.01 -2.34 2.92
N CYS A 11 -3.41 -1.92 1.74
CA CYS A 11 -3.20 -0.56 1.30
C CYS A 11 -4.11 0.35 2.15
N PRO A 12 -3.54 1.33 2.85
CA PRO A 12 -4.28 2.13 3.82
C PRO A 12 -5.29 3.10 3.17
N CYS A 13 -5.32 3.17 1.83
CA CYS A 13 -6.37 3.85 1.06
C CYS A 13 -7.73 3.14 1.04
N GLY A 14 -7.86 1.97 1.68
CA GLY A 14 -9.12 1.24 1.77
C GLY A 14 -9.54 0.50 0.50
N SER A 15 -8.63 0.33 -0.48
CA SER A 15 -8.93 -0.37 -1.75
C SER A 15 -9.04 -1.89 -1.61
N GLY A 16 -8.72 -2.45 -0.43
CA GLY A 16 -8.63 -3.90 -0.21
C GLY A 16 -7.41 -4.57 -0.87
N LEU A 17 -6.64 -3.84 -1.66
CA LEU A 17 -5.42 -4.32 -2.31
C LEU A 17 -4.22 -4.22 -1.35
N LYS A 18 -3.20 -5.05 -1.54
CA LYS A 18 -1.91 -4.89 -0.85
C LYS A 18 -1.22 -3.61 -1.30
N TYR A 19 -0.45 -2.97 -0.42
CA TYR A 19 0.25 -1.72 -0.70
C TYR A 19 1.06 -1.79 -2.02
N LYS A 20 1.82 -2.87 -2.22
CA LYS A 20 2.60 -3.13 -3.45
C LYS A 20 1.80 -3.19 -4.75
N HIS A 21 0.49 -3.48 -4.69
CA HIS A 21 -0.38 -3.58 -5.86
C HIS A 21 -1.27 -2.35 -6.03
N CYS A 22 -1.14 -1.36 -5.15
CA CYS A 22 -1.93 -0.15 -5.15
C CYS A 22 -0.98 1.07 -5.15
N HIS A 23 -0.96 1.87 -4.09
CA HIS A 23 -0.14 3.08 -4.00
C HIS A 23 1.37 2.81 -3.91
N GLY A 24 1.78 1.58 -3.58
CA GLY A 24 3.16 1.12 -3.66
C GLY A 24 3.55 0.57 -5.03
N LYS A 25 2.68 0.58 -6.06
CA LYS A 25 3.03 0.03 -7.38
C LYS A 25 4.06 0.89 -8.13
N PHE A 26 4.08 2.18 -7.86
CA PHE A 26 4.97 3.17 -8.50
C PHE A 26 6.11 3.62 -7.57
N ALA A 27 6.25 2.97 -6.41
CA ALA A 27 7.32 3.19 -5.44
C ALA A 27 8.31 2.03 -5.45
#